data_AF-A0A9D4JWW9-F1
#
_entry.id   AF-A0A9D4JWW9-F1
#
_cell.length_a   1.000
_cell.length_b   1.000
_cell.length_c   1.000
_cell.angle_alpha   90.00
_cell.angle_beta   90.00
_cell.angle_gamma   90.00
#
_symmetry.space_group_name_H-M   'P 1'
#
loop_
_entity.id
_entity.type
_entity.pdbx_description
1 polymer ?
#
loop_
_entity_poly.entity_id
_entity_poly.type
_entity_poly.pdbx_seq_one_letter_code
_entity_poly.pdbx_strand_id
1 'polypeptide(L)' 'MDGSLGAWAARQGCSVTCGSGIKRRYRKCDSPTPDYGGKTCPGVKFDEQACSGKSACPGNCFSN' A
#
# COMPACT_ATOMS: atom_id res chain seq x y z
N MET A 1 -22.08 -5.34 15.37
CA MET A 1 -20.90 -6.01 14.79
C MET A 1 -19.89 -4.93 14.48
N ASP A 2 -18.72 -4.96 15.11
CA ASP A 2 -17.64 -4.06 14.73
C ASP A 2 -17.14 -4.43 13.33
N GLY A 3 -16.97 -3.43 12.47
CA GLY A 3 -16.45 -3.66 11.13
C GLY A 3 -14.99 -4.11 11.21
N SER A 4 -14.65 -5.21 10.52
CA SER A 4 -13.27 -5.69 10.45
C SER A 4 -12.66 -5.36 9.08
N LEU A 5 -11.36 -5.09 9.10
CA LEU A 5 -10.62 -4.76 7.90
C LEU A 5 -10.58 -5.98 6.99
N GLY A 6 -11.09 -5.81 5.77
CA GLY A 6 -11.03 -6.82 4.73
C GLY A 6 -9.61 -7.13 4.29
N ALA A 7 -9.50 -8.08 3.36
CA ALA A 7 -8.22 -8.44 2.78
C ALA A 7 -7.53 -7.20 2.19
N TRP A 8 -6.20 -7.18 2.25
CA TRP A 8 -5.42 -6.16 1.56
C TRP A 8 -5.72 -6.19 0.07
N ALA A 9 -6.04 -5.02 -0.51
CA ALA A 9 -6.11 -4.89 -1.95
C ALA A 9 -4.75 -5.23 -2.57
N ALA A 10 -4.78 -5.51 -3.88
CA ALA A 10 -3.58 -5.73 -4.66
C ALA A 10 -2.55 -4.65 -4.34
N ARG A 11 -1.31 -5.07 -4.05
CA ARG A 11 -0.21 -4.14 -3.78
C ARG A 11 -0.08 -3.22 -5.00
N GLN A 12 -0.12 -1.90 -4.79
CA GLN A 12 0.22 -0.97 -5.85
C GLN A 12 1.66 -1.25 -6.29
N GLY A 13 1.97 -0.97 -7.55
CA GLY A 13 3.35 -0.99 -8.03
C GLY A 13 4.23 -0.11 -7.14
N CYS A 14 5.52 -0.44 -7.08
CA CYS A 14 6.48 0.48 -6.47
C CYS A 14 6.36 1.85 -7.14
N SER A 15 6.39 2.92 -6.33
CA SER A 15 6.43 4.30 -6.82
C SER A 15 7.65 4.55 -7.70
N VAL A 16 8.65 3.66 -7.64
CA VAL A 16 9.82 3.66 -8.50
C VAL A 16 9.88 2.37 -9.31
N THR A 17 10.33 2.48 -10.55
CA THR A 17 10.67 1.33 -11.38
C THR A 17 12.08 0.82 -11.12
N CYS A 18 12.92 1.63 -10.46
CA CYS A 18 14.33 1.37 -10.18
C CYS A 18 14.78 2.07 -8.88
N GLY A 19 15.81 1.56 -8.21
CA GLY A 19 16.31 2.10 -6.95
C GLY A 19 15.36 1.88 -5.75
N SER A 20 15.54 2.65 -4.69
CA SER A 20 14.68 2.59 -3.50
C SER A 20 13.44 3.47 -3.69
N GLY A 21 12.27 2.90 -3.45
CA GLY A 21 11.03 3.62 -3.45
C GLY A 21 10.03 3.02 -2.47
N ILE A 22 8.78 3.35 -2.70
CA ILE A 22 7.71 3.09 -1.75
C ILE A 22 6.54 2.46 -2.49
N LYS A 23 5.96 1.39 -1.95
CA LYS A 23 4.71 0.80 -2.46
C LYS A 23 3.60 1.04 -1.45
N ARG A 24 2.42 1.31 -1.97
CA ARG A 24 1.23 1.62 -1.18
C ARG A 24 0.22 0.50 -1.34
N ARG A 25 -0.53 0.17 -0.29
CA ARG A 25 -1.69 -0.73 -0.39
C ARG A 25 -2.82 -0.20 0.47
N TYR A 26 -4.04 -0.46 0.03
CA TYR A 26 -5.24 -0.07 0.75
C TYR A 26 -6.04 -1.32 1.10
N ARG A 27 -6.86 -1.24 2.14
CA ARG A 27 -7.85 -2.27 2.45
C ARG A 27 -9.16 -1.61 2.81
N LYS A 28 -10.24 -2.23 2.37
CA LYS A 28 -11.60 -1.78 2.69
C LYS A 28 -12.02 -2.42 4.00
N CYS A 29 -13.06 -1.88 4.61
CA CYS A 29 -13.65 -2.47 5.79
C CYS A 29 -14.97 -3.12 5.40
N ASP A 30 -14.84 -4.30 4.83
CA ASP A 30 -15.91 -5.04 4.17
C ASP A 30 -16.01 -6.49 4.68
N SER A 31 -15.26 -6.86 5.72
CA SER A 31 -15.15 -8.25 6.16
C SER A 31 -15.17 -8.42 7.69
N PRO A 32 -16.30 -8.18 8.38
CA PRO A 32 -17.64 -7.92 7.85
C PRO A 32 -17.93 -6.43 7.61
N THR A 33 -18.86 -6.13 6.70
CA THR A 33 -19.30 -4.76 6.42
C THR A 33 -19.98 -4.19 7.67
N PRO A 34 -19.55 -3.04 8.21
CA PRO A 34 -20.24 -2.40 9.31
C PRO A 34 -21.59 -1.88 8.83
N ASP A 35 -22.67 -2.43 9.36
CA ASP A 35 -24.03 -1.93 9.12
C ASP A 35 -24.25 -0.60 9.88
N TYR A 36 -25.05 0.31 9.30
CA TYR A 36 -25.57 1.54 9.91
C TYR A 36 -24.58 2.38 10.75
N GLY A 37 -23.62 3.04 10.11
CA GLY A 37 -22.74 4.00 10.82
C GLY A 37 -21.81 3.35 11.83
N GLY A 38 -21.54 2.04 11.68
CA GLY A 38 -20.61 1.29 12.51
C GLY A 38 -19.23 1.95 12.58
N LYS A 39 -18.67 1.94 13.80
CA LYS A 39 -17.41 2.60 14.17
C LYS A 39 -16.30 2.31 13.17
N THR A 40 -15.46 3.32 12.93
CA THR A 40 -14.27 3.24 12.08
C THR A 40 -13.47 1.99 12.43
N CYS A 41 -13.26 1.13 11.44
CA CYS A 41 -12.68 -0.19 11.66
C CYS A 41 -11.27 -0.08 12.26
N PRO A 42 -10.97 -0.87 13.31
CA PRO A 42 -9.74 -0.70 14.06
C PRO A 42 -8.54 -1.11 13.20
N GLY A 43 -7.71 -0.13 12.85
CA GLY A 43 -6.46 -0.34 12.13
C GLY A 43 -6.30 0.53 10.88
N VAL A 44 -5.10 0.48 10.31
CA VAL A 44 -4.76 1.32 9.15
C VAL A 44 -5.43 0.80 7.88
N LYS A 45 -6.23 1.65 7.23
CA LYS A 45 -6.81 1.36 5.89
C LYS A 45 -5.78 1.54 4.77
N PHE A 46 -4.66 2.14 5.11
CA PHE A 46 -3.60 2.56 4.22
C PHE A 46 -2.27 2.10 4.80
N ASP A 47 -1.48 1.37 4.02
CA ASP A 47 -0.18 0.88 4.43
C ASP A 47 0.84 1.24 3.36
N GLU A 48 1.98 1.73 3.83
CA GLU A 48 3.06 2.22 3.00
C GLU A 48 4.33 1.48 3.40
N GLN A 49 4.95 0.81 2.43
CA GLN A 49 6.08 -0.06 2.68
C GLN A 49 7.22 0.27 1.73
N ALA A 50 8.44 0.27 2.25
CA ALA A 50 9.64 0.39 1.43
C ALA A 50 9.70 -0.75 0.41
N CYS A 51 10.10 -0.42 -0.81
CA CYS A 51 10.32 -1.39 -1.85
C CYS A 51 11.48 -0.98 -2.75
N SER A 52 12.19 -1.97 -3.26
CA SER A 52 13.27 -1.75 -4.20
C SER A 52 12.77 -2.06 -5.59
N GLY A 53 12.81 -1.08 -6.49
CA GLY A 53 12.65 -1.31 -7.92
C GLY A 53 13.87 -2.06 -8.50
N LYS A 54 14.01 -2.05 -9.82
CA LYS A 54 15.21 -2.58 -10.49
C LYS A 54 16.49 -1.99 -9.90
N SER A 55 17.51 -2.83 -9.73
CA SER A 55 18.79 -2.49 -9.10
C SER A 55 19.51 -1.32 -9.78
N ALA A 56 19.27 -1.10 -11.07
CA ALA A 56 19.83 -0.01 -11.85
C ALA A 56 18.72 0.90 -12.39
N CYS A 57 18.77 2.18 -12.01
CA CYS A 57 18.04 3.22 -12.70
C CYS A 57 18.82 3.66 -13.93
N PRO A 58 18.24 3.69 -15.14
CA PRO A 58 18.92 4.20 -16.34
C PRO A 58 19.12 5.74 -16.33
N GLY A 59 19.16 6.38 -15.15
CA GLY A 59 19.16 7.84 -14.98
C GLY A 59 20.39 8.41 -14.26
N ASN A 60 21.31 7.58 -13.77
CA ASN A 60 22.55 8.04 -13.16
C ASN A 60 23.77 7.56 -13.97
N CYS A 61 23.90 8.12 -15.17
CA CYS A 61 25.21 8.22 -15.81
C CYS A 61 25.93 9.42 -15.21
N PHE A 62 26.58 9.24 -14.05
CA PHE A 62 27.67 10.15 -13.68
C PHE A 62 28.87 9.77 -14.55
N SER A 63 28.91 10.30 -15.78
CA SER A 63 30.16 10.50 -16.49
C SER A 63 30.85 11.72 -15.90
N ASN A 64 31.80 11.50 -15.01
CA ASN A 64 33.05 12.26 -15.04
C ASN A 64 34.17 11.46 -14.38
#